data_AF-A0A9D9GQU5-F1
#
_entry.id   AF-A0A9D9GQU5-F1
#
_cell.length_a   1.000
_cell.length_b   1.000
_cell.length_c   1.000
_cell.angle_alpha   90.00
_cell.angle_beta   90.00
_cell.angle_gamma   90.00
#
_symmetry.space_group_name_H-M   'P 1'
#
loop_
_entity.id
_entity.type
_entity.pdbx_description
1 polymer ?
#
loop_
_entity_poly.entity_id
_entity_poly.type
_entity_poly.pdbx_seq_one_letter_code
_entity_poly.pdbx_strand_id
1 'polypeptide(L)'
;MSRESRAEYYEKAFDRLEKTGKHTWNWAAFLWGFSWMRYRKIYLSEIAFCFIYWILCLALLIGLVSSAYETESTPWGFLTLLISLSLGKKICLGYFGNALYYWTVKKRISWGYHLLEKYRPTSIAAIFFSFILWIADAFSHETQLDKLDKSEVNAETIHAYLNPNKKNHWMVKISWVLACVFYILIILLNVVLNGATNRLENLSNKPSYTSSFADKIEDLRYSPKK
;
A
#
# COMPACT_ATOMS: atom_id res chain seq x y z
N MET A 1 19.25 13.24 26.50
CA MET A 1 19.35 11.79 26.78
C MET A 1 20.74 11.31 26.35
N SER A 2 21.60 10.93 27.30
CA SER A 2 22.97 10.47 27.02
C SER A 2 22.96 9.15 26.25
N ARG A 3 24.06 8.79 25.55
CA ARG A 3 24.15 7.50 24.84
C ARG A 3 23.92 6.31 25.78
N GLU A 4 24.45 6.40 27.00
CA GLU A 4 24.35 5.40 28.06
C GLU A 4 22.89 5.17 28.48
N SER A 5 22.13 6.24 28.73
CA SER A 5 20.70 6.12 29.09
C SER A 5 19.84 5.45 28.01
N ARG A 6 20.27 5.50 26.73
CA ARG A 6 19.57 4.80 25.64
C ARG A 6 19.86 3.30 25.63
N ALA A 7 21.10 2.91 25.90
CA ALA A 7 21.47 1.49 25.96
C ALA A 7 20.77 0.82 27.14
N GLU A 8 20.80 1.46 28.30
CA GLU A 8 20.20 0.97 29.54
C GLU A 8 18.69 0.67 29.39
N TYR A 9 17.94 1.53 28.68
CA TYR A 9 16.51 1.28 28.41
C TYR A 9 16.29 -0.05 27.68
N TYR A 10 17.05 -0.31 26.61
CA TYR A 10 16.87 -1.52 25.82
C TYR A 10 17.40 -2.75 26.52
N GLU A 11 18.50 -2.63 27.26
CA GLU A 11 19.02 -3.72 28.10
C GLU A 11 17.96 -4.19 29.09
N LYS A 12 17.37 -3.26 29.86
CA LYS A 12 16.27 -3.60 30.79
C LYS A 12 15.06 -4.21 30.08
N ALA A 13 14.69 -3.67 28.92
CA ALA A 13 13.56 -4.18 28.14
C ALA A 13 13.82 -5.60 27.60
N PHE A 14 15.04 -5.88 27.15
CA PHE A 14 15.47 -7.18 26.63
C PHE A 14 15.57 -8.21 27.75
N ASP A 15 16.18 -7.84 28.87
CA ASP A 15 16.25 -8.67 30.07
C ASP A 15 14.86 -9.11 30.54
N ARG A 16 13.91 -8.18 30.56
CA ARG A 16 12.53 -8.51 30.96
C ARG A 16 11.87 -9.46 29.97
N LEU A 17 12.06 -9.22 28.67
CA LEU A 17 11.51 -10.07 27.63
C LEU A 17 12.09 -11.50 27.70
N GLU A 18 13.39 -11.64 27.96
CA GLU A 18 14.07 -12.93 28.05
C GLU A 18 13.72 -13.69 29.33
N LYS A 19 13.70 -13.00 30.48
CA LYS A 19 13.41 -13.63 31.78
C LYS A 19 11.93 -13.98 31.97
N THR A 20 11.02 -13.18 31.43
CA THR A 20 9.58 -13.29 31.74
C THR A 20 8.67 -13.51 30.53
N GLY A 21 9.18 -13.37 29.31
CA GLY A 21 8.37 -13.35 28.10
C GLY A 21 7.48 -12.10 27.95
N LYS A 22 7.50 -11.17 28.91
CA LYS A 22 6.61 -10.01 28.91
C LYS A 22 7.14 -8.88 28.04
N HIS A 23 6.27 -8.37 27.17
CA HIS A 23 6.55 -7.19 26.36
C HIS A 23 6.57 -5.91 27.21
N THR A 24 7.39 -4.95 26.80
CA THR A 24 7.43 -3.60 27.38
C THR A 24 6.99 -2.60 26.32
N TRP A 25 6.19 -1.63 26.74
CA TRP A 25 5.70 -0.60 25.83
C TRP A 25 6.85 0.27 25.30
N ASN A 26 6.87 0.45 23.99
CA ASN A 26 7.84 1.24 23.26
C ASN A 26 7.16 2.50 22.70
N TRP A 27 7.28 3.60 23.44
CA TRP A 27 6.74 4.90 23.05
C TRP A 27 7.27 5.40 21.70
N ALA A 28 8.54 5.13 21.39
CA ALA A 28 9.13 5.58 20.14
C ALA A 28 8.54 4.84 18.93
N ALA A 29 8.31 3.53 19.05
CA ALA A 29 7.64 2.74 18.02
C ALA A 29 6.16 3.12 17.87
N PHE A 30 5.46 3.41 18.98
CA PHE A 30 4.07 3.88 18.94
C PHE A 30 3.91 5.21 18.20
N LEU A 31 4.73 6.22 18.54
CA LEU A 31 4.62 7.56 17.98
C LEU A 31 5.15 7.64 16.54
N TRP A 32 6.29 7.00 16.27
CA TRP A 32 7.02 7.16 15.00
C TRP A 32 6.90 5.97 14.04
N GLY A 33 6.26 4.87 14.45
CA GLY A 33 5.94 3.73 13.59
C GLY A 33 7.12 3.23 12.74
N PHE A 34 6.95 3.27 11.42
CA PHE A 34 7.98 2.82 10.47
C PHE A 34 9.26 3.66 10.50
N SER A 35 9.18 4.97 10.80
CA SER A 35 10.38 5.81 10.94
C SER A 35 11.28 5.33 12.07
N TRP A 36 10.69 4.84 13.16
CA TRP A 36 11.45 4.21 14.25
C TRP A 36 12.12 2.91 13.81
N MET A 37 11.41 2.06 13.06
CA MET A 37 11.97 0.81 12.51
C MET A 37 13.17 1.08 11.59
N ARG A 38 13.03 2.09 10.73
CA ARG A 38 14.10 2.54 9.82
C ARG A 38 15.31 3.07 10.58
N TYR A 39 15.09 3.92 11.57
CA TYR A 39 16.15 4.44 12.42
C TYR A 39 16.91 3.31 13.14
N ARG A 40 16.20 2.27 13.60
CA ARG A 40 16.78 1.06 14.21
C ARG A 40 17.32 0.05 13.20
N LYS A 41 17.25 0.36 11.91
CA LYS A 41 17.71 -0.45 10.79
C LYS A 41 17.04 -1.83 10.73
N ILE A 42 15.79 -1.99 11.18
CA ILE A 42 15.06 -3.27 11.16
C ILE A 42 14.19 -3.41 9.90
N TYR A 43 14.81 -3.23 8.72
CA TYR A 43 14.13 -3.07 7.44
C TYR A 43 13.32 -4.29 6.99
N LEU A 44 13.77 -5.51 7.27
CA LEU A 44 13.04 -6.71 6.85
C LEU A 44 11.68 -6.79 7.56
N SER A 45 11.66 -6.48 8.87
CA SER A 45 10.43 -6.39 9.64
C SER A 45 9.56 -5.21 9.17
N GLU A 46 10.17 -4.08 8.79
CA GLU A 46 9.44 -2.93 8.22
C GLU A 46 8.70 -3.34 6.94
N ILE A 47 9.40 -3.98 6.00
CA ILE A 47 8.81 -4.45 4.73
C ILE A 47 7.70 -5.46 4.99
N ALA A 48 7.92 -6.46 5.85
CA ALA A 48 6.91 -7.45 6.18
C ALA A 48 5.65 -6.81 6.77
N PHE A 49 5.83 -5.86 7.70
CA PHE A 49 4.71 -5.17 8.32
C PHE A 49 3.97 -4.27 7.32
N CYS A 50 4.70 -3.55 6.46
CA CYS A 50 4.12 -2.75 5.38
C CYS A 50 3.30 -3.62 4.41
N PHE A 51 3.81 -4.80 4.04
CA PHE A 51 3.13 -5.73 3.15
C PHE A 51 1.83 -6.26 3.76
N ILE A 52 1.88 -6.71 5.01
CA ILE A 52 0.68 -7.18 5.74
C ILE A 52 -0.36 -6.04 5.87
N TYR A 53 0.10 -4.85 6.25
CA TYR A 53 -0.78 -3.68 6.36
C TYR A 53 -1.42 -3.31 5.02
N TRP A 54 -0.66 -3.39 3.93
CA TRP A 54 -1.16 -3.12 2.58
C TRP A 54 -2.23 -4.14 2.15
N ILE A 55 -2.00 -5.45 2.40
CA ILE A 55 -3.00 -6.50 2.14
C ILE A 55 -4.29 -6.22 2.92
N LEU A 56 -4.18 -5.85 4.21
CA LEU A 56 -5.35 -5.52 5.02
C LEU A 56 -6.11 -4.31 4.46
N CYS A 57 -5.41 -3.23 4.09
CA CYS A 57 -6.04 -2.07 3.46
C CYS A 57 -6.72 -2.43 2.14
N LEU A 58 -6.10 -3.26 1.31
CA LEU A 58 -6.67 -3.71 0.04
C LEU A 58 -7.94 -4.54 0.26
N ALA A 59 -7.92 -5.48 1.22
CA ALA A 59 -9.09 -6.28 1.57
C ALA A 59 -10.26 -5.42 2.06
N LEU A 60 -9.97 -4.40 2.88
CA LEU A 60 -10.98 -3.43 3.33
C LEU A 60 -11.52 -2.57 2.19
N LEU A 61 -10.66 -2.15 1.25
CA LEU A 61 -11.09 -1.37 0.09
C LEU A 61 -12.02 -2.20 -0.82
N ILE A 62 -11.69 -3.47 -1.07
CA ILE A 62 -12.55 -4.38 -1.83
C ILE A 62 -13.89 -4.55 -1.13
N GLY A 63 -13.87 -4.78 0.19
CA GLY A 63 -15.11 -4.88 0.99
C GLY A 63 -15.96 -3.62 0.92
N LEU A 64 -15.34 -2.43 1.00
CA LEU A 64 -16.04 -1.15 0.87
C LEU A 64 -16.72 -1.03 -0.50
N VAL A 65 -15.96 -1.25 -1.57
CA VAL A 65 -16.46 -1.15 -2.94
C VAL A 65 -17.65 -2.08 -3.12
N SER A 66 -17.55 -3.33 -2.65
CA SER A 66 -18.65 -4.29 -2.66
C SER A 66 -19.89 -3.81 -1.88
N SER A 67 -19.72 -3.23 -0.68
CA SER A 67 -20.85 -2.75 0.12
C SER A 67 -21.51 -1.48 -0.42
N ALA A 68 -20.71 -0.61 -1.07
CA ALA A 68 -21.20 0.62 -1.67
C ALA A 68 -22.10 0.34 -2.89
N TYR A 69 -21.97 -0.84 -3.52
CA TYR A 69 -22.89 -1.28 -4.58
C TYR A 69 -24.31 -1.59 -4.06
N GLU A 70 -24.45 -2.00 -2.79
CA GLU A 70 -25.74 -2.45 -2.24
C GLU A 70 -26.47 -1.39 -1.42
N THR A 71 -25.77 -0.34 -0.96
CA THR A 71 -26.34 0.65 -0.03
C THR A 71 -25.86 2.09 -0.32
N GLU A 72 -26.79 3.03 -0.49
CA GLU A 72 -26.49 4.47 -0.69
C GLU A 72 -25.89 5.16 0.55
N SER A 73 -25.86 4.50 1.71
CA SER A 73 -25.56 5.12 3.01
C SER A 73 -24.36 4.50 3.71
N THR A 74 -23.14 4.65 3.15
CA THR A 74 -21.95 4.26 3.95
C THR A 74 -20.69 5.12 3.79
N PRO A 75 -20.59 6.28 4.49
CA PRO A 75 -19.29 6.95 4.70
C PRO A 75 -18.68 6.73 6.09
N TRP A 76 -19.49 6.70 7.17
CA TRP A 76 -18.97 6.83 8.55
C TRP A 76 -18.41 5.54 9.15
N GLY A 77 -19.03 4.39 8.88
CA GLY A 77 -18.54 3.09 9.37
C GLY A 77 -17.16 2.75 8.82
N PHE A 78 -16.95 3.04 7.53
CA PHE A 78 -15.66 2.85 6.87
C PHE A 78 -14.59 3.80 7.41
N LEU A 79 -14.92 5.08 7.58
CA LEU A 79 -13.99 6.04 8.18
C LEU A 79 -13.56 5.60 9.59
N THR A 80 -14.51 5.12 10.40
CA THR A 80 -14.23 4.59 11.74
C THR A 80 -13.27 3.41 11.66
N LEU A 81 -13.50 2.47 10.75
CA LEU A 81 -12.63 1.30 10.54
C LEU A 81 -11.21 1.70 10.12
N LEU A 82 -11.05 2.69 9.23
CA LEU A 82 -9.73 3.19 8.82
C LEU A 82 -8.96 3.86 9.96
N ILE A 83 -9.66 4.64 10.79
CA ILE A 83 -9.08 5.26 11.98
C ILE A 83 -8.65 4.17 12.98
N SER A 84 -9.51 3.19 13.23
CA SER A 84 -9.23 2.05 14.10
C SER A 84 -8.02 1.25 13.60
N LEU A 85 -7.92 0.97 12.30
CA LEU A 85 -6.77 0.27 11.72
C LEU A 85 -5.48 1.09 11.86
N SER A 86 -5.56 2.40 11.63
CA SER A 86 -4.43 3.32 11.76
C SER A 86 -3.91 3.40 13.19
N LEU A 87 -4.80 3.45 14.17
CA LEU A 87 -4.46 3.44 15.59
C LEU A 87 -3.98 2.06 16.04
N GLY A 88 -4.64 0.99 15.59
CA GLY A 88 -4.29 -0.40 15.84
C GLY A 88 -2.86 -0.70 15.42
N LYS A 89 -2.44 -0.25 14.23
CA LYS A 89 -1.03 -0.32 13.80
C LYS A 89 -0.08 0.31 14.81
N LYS A 90 -0.37 1.53 15.26
CA LYS A 90 0.49 2.24 16.23
C LYS A 90 0.58 1.48 17.53
N ILE A 91 -0.55 0.97 18.04
CA ILE A 91 -0.61 0.16 19.26
C ILE A 91 0.20 -1.12 19.11
N CYS A 92 0.04 -1.85 18.00
CA CYS A 92 0.82 -3.05 17.71
C CYS A 92 2.33 -2.76 17.69
N LEU A 93 2.76 -1.70 17.03
CA LEU A 93 4.17 -1.31 17.01
C LEU A 93 4.67 -0.85 18.39
N GLY A 94 3.84 -0.15 19.16
CA GLY A 94 4.13 0.23 20.53
C GLY A 94 4.34 -0.97 21.44
N TYR A 95 3.48 -1.97 21.32
CA TYR A 95 3.52 -3.18 22.15
C TYR A 95 4.64 -4.14 21.73
N PHE A 96 4.77 -4.43 20.43
CA PHE A 96 5.74 -5.41 19.92
C PHE A 96 7.09 -4.82 19.52
N GLY A 97 7.25 -3.50 19.50
CA GLY A 97 8.45 -2.84 18.99
C GLY A 97 9.74 -3.33 19.66
N ASN A 98 9.75 -3.44 20.99
CA ASN A 98 10.93 -3.94 21.71
C ASN A 98 11.25 -5.41 21.40
N ALA A 99 10.23 -6.25 21.21
CA ALA A 99 10.44 -7.66 20.83
C ALA A 99 10.96 -7.82 19.40
N LEU A 100 10.40 -7.09 18.45
CA LEU A 100 10.88 -7.07 17.06
C LEU A 100 12.34 -6.63 16.99
N TYR A 101 12.71 -5.61 17.75
CA TYR A 101 14.08 -5.14 17.81
C TYR A 101 15.00 -6.17 18.49
N TYR A 102 14.59 -6.76 19.61
CA TYR A 102 15.32 -7.81 20.30
C TYR A 102 15.62 -9.00 19.36
N TRP A 103 14.61 -9.57 18.70
CA TRP A 103 14.81 -10.70 17.79
C TRP A 103 15.73 -10.36 16.63
N THR A 104 15.64 -9.13 16.11
CA THR A 104 16.53 -8.69 15.02
C THR A 104 17.98 -8.56 15.49
N VAL A 105 18.21 -8.00 16.68
CA VAL A 105 19.55 -7.88 17.27
C VAL A 105 20.11 -9.27 17.60
N LYS A 106 19.33 -10.14 18.25
CA LYS A 106 19.71 -11.52 18.58
C LYS A 106 20.12 -12.30 17.34
N LYS A 107 19.32 -12.22 16.26
CA LYS A 107 19.61 -12.87 14.98
C LYS A 107 20.88 -12.33 14.31
N ARG A 108 21.15 -11.03 14.40
CA ARG A 108 22.40 -10.44 13.89
C ARG A 108 23.61 -10.89 14.69
N ILE A 109 23.50 -10.94 16.01
CA ILE A 109 24.57 -11.41 16.88
C ILE A 109 24.90 -12.87 16.58
N SER A 110 23.89 -13.74 16.46
CA SER A 110 24.09 -15.16 16.10
C SER A 110 24.74 -15.37 14.74
N TRP A 111 24.58 -14.42 13.83
CA TRP A 111 25.21 -14.43 12.51
C TRP A 111 26.60 -13.81 12.50
N GLY A 112 27.16 -13.43 13.67
CA GLY A 112 28.49 -12.85 13.75
C GLY A 112 28.59 -11.42 13.23
N TYR A 113 27.48 -10.69 13.05
CA TYR A 113 27.52 -9.32 12.54
C TYR A 113 28.26 -8.33 13.44
N HIS A 114 28.49 -8.69 14.72
CA HIS A 114 29.35 -7.92 15.61
C HIS A 114 30.82 -7.93 15.16
N LEU A 115 31.21 -8.84 14.25
CA LEU A 115 32.54 -8.96 13.65
C LEU A 115 32.64 -8.29 12.27
N LEU A 116 31.52 -7.91 11.67
CA LEU A 116 31.47 -7.30 10.34
C LEU A 116 31.37 -5.78 10.48
N GLU A 117 32.52 -5.12 10.52
CA GLU A 117 32.66 -3.67 10.80
C GLU A 117 31.97 -2.74 9.77
N LYS A 118 31.44 -3.26 8.65
CA LYS A 118 31.17 -2.43 7.47
C LYS A 118 29.94 -2.79 6.63
N TYR A 119 28.83 -3.23 7.22
CA TYR A 119 27.59 -3.40 6.46
C TYR A 119 26.58 -2.27 6.72
N ARG A 120 26.35 -1.41 5.72
CA ARG A 120 25.31 -0.36 5.71
C ARG A 120 24.19 -0.73 4.75
N PRO A 121 23.03 -1.22 5.22
CA PRO A 121 21.85 -1.33 4.38
C PRO A 121 21.20 0.06 4.33
N THR A 122 21.76 0.94 3.51
CA THR A 122 21.17 2.26 3.21
C THR A 122 20.35 2.26 1.92
N SER A 123 20.39 1.17 1.15
CA SER A 123 19.81 1.11 -0.19
C SER A 123 18.29 0.92 -0.22
N ILE A 124 17.70 0.11 0.66
CA ILE A 124 16.25 -0.20 0.54
C ILE A 124 15.36 0.98 0.95
N ALA A 125 15.73 1.70 2.01
CA ALA A 125 15.02 2.91 2.42
C ALA A 125 15.19 4.04 1.38
N ALA A 126 16.36 4.15 0.74
CA ALA A 126 16.58 5.07 -0.37
C ALA A 126 15.71 4.70 -1.58
N ILE A 127 15.62 3.42 -1.94
CA ILE A 127 14.74 2.94 -3.02
C ILE A 127 13.27 3.28 -2.73
N PHE A 128 12.81 3.07 -1.50
CA PHE A 128 11.44 3.40 -1.10
C PHE A 128 11.18 4.91 -1.08
N PHE A 129 12.17 5.72 -0.66
CA PHE A 129 12.09 7.18 -0.68
C PHE A 129 12.13 7.73 -2.11
N SER A 130 12.93 7.13 -3.00
CA SER A 130 12.95 7.41 -4.43
C SER A 130 11.62 7.07 -5.10
N PHE A 131 10.95 5.99 -4.69
CA PHE A 131 9.61 5.65 -5.16
C PHE A 131 8.55 6.68 -4.72
N ILE A 132 8.61 7.15 -3.47
CA ILE A 132 7.72 8.20 -2.95
C ILE A 132 7.97 9.55 -3.64
N LEU A 133 9.24 9.93 -3.83
CA LEU A 133 9.60 11.15 -4.56
C LEU A 133 9.18 11.08 -6.03
N TRP A 134 9.25 9.91 -6.66
CA TRP A 134 8.75 9.71 -8.02
C TRP A 134 7.22 9.80 -8.10
N ILE A 135 6.47 9.27 -7.12
CA ILE A 135 5.02 9.51 -7.03
C ILE A 135 4.73 11.01 -6.89
N ALA A 136 5.45 11.72 -6.01
CA ALA A 136 5.28 13.17 -5.83
C ALA A 136 5.61 13.97 -7.10
N ASP A 137 6.64 13.58 -7.84
CA ASP A 137 7.04 14.19 -9.12
C ASP A 137 6.03 13.89 -10.24
N ALA A 138 5.49 12.66 -10.30
CA ALA A 138 4.42 12.31 -11.23
C ALA A 138 3.15 13.15 -11.00
N PHE A 139 2.76 13.37 -9.74
CA PHE A 139 1.66 14.29 -9.40
C PHE A 139 2.00 15.76 -9.65
N SER A 140 3.28 16.16 -9.54
CA SER A 140 3.74 17.53 -9.85
C SER A 140 3.82 17.80 -11.36
N HIS A 141 4.04 16.78 -12.19
CA HIS A 141 4.10 16.93 -13.65
C HIS A 141 2.71 16.93 -14.29
N GLU A 142 1.72 16.25 -13.69
CA GLU A 142 0.33 16.26 -14.16
C GLU A 142 -0.36 17.62 -13.95
N THR A 143 0.20 18.50 -13.09
CA THR A 143 -0.25 19.90 -12.94
C THR A 143 0.42 20.89 -13.89
N GLN A 144 1.40 20.47 -14.70
CA GLN A 144 2.05 21.32 -15.70
C GLN A 144 1.77 20.93 -17.16
N LEU A 145 1.16 19.78 -17.40
CA LEU A 145 0.88 19.27 -18.76
C LEU A 145 -0.38 19.84 -19.42
N ASP A 146 -0.99 20.87 -18.84
CA ASP A 146 -2.09 21.62 -19.48
C ASP A 146 -1.64 22.97 -20.08
N LYS A 147 -0.32 23.22 -20.20
CA LYS A 147 0.20 24.53 -20.66
C LYS A 147 1.39 24.53 -21.63
N LEU A 148 1.77 23.40 -22.23
CA LEU A 148 2.90 23.41 -23.18
C LEU A 148 2.46 23.02 -24.59
N ASP A 149 2.25 24.10 -25.35
CA ASP A 149 2.06 24.15 -26.79
C ASP A 149 3.20 23.42 -27.52
N LYS A 150 2.81 22.61 -28.50
CA LYS A 150 3.72 21.80 -29.32
C LYS A 150 4.24 22.64 -30.47
N SER A 151 5.33 23.38 -30.26
CA SER A 151 6.20 23.76 -31.37
C SER A 151 7.65 23.84 -30.93
N GLU A 152 8.51 23.18 -31.72
CA GLU A 152 9.97 23.22 -31.76
C GLU A 152 10.76 22.33 -30.76
N VAL A 153 11.05 21.11 -31.22
CA VAL A 153 12.17 20.30 -30.73
C VAL A 153 13.33 20.46 -31.71
N ASN A 154 14.45 21.06 -31.28
CA ASN A 154 15.67 21.20 -32.07
C ASN A 154 16.77 20.20 -31.63
N ALA A 155 17.84 20.11 -32.42
CA ALA A 155 18.92 19.13 -32.24
C ALA A 155 19.75 19.31 -30.94
N GLU A 156 19.73 20.47 -30.30
CA GLU A 156 20.46 20.71 -29.04
C GLU A 156 19.79 20.01 -27.85
N THR A 157 18.46 19.90 -27.83
CA THR A 157 17.71 19.22 -26.76
C THR A 157 17.97 17.71 -26.76
N ILE A 158 18.24 17.14 -27.94
CA ILE A 158 18.55 15.71 -28.12
C ILE A 158 19.97 15.41 -27.61
N HIS A 159 20.92 16.33 -27.78
CA HIS A 159 22.31 16.14 -27.36
C HIS A 159 22.50 16.19 -25.83
N ALA A 160 21.66 16.96 -25.12
CA ALA A 160 21.65 17.00 -23.65
C ALA A 160 21.09 15.71 -23.01
N TYR A 161 20.21 14.99 -23.73
CA TYR A 161 19.59 13.75 -23.24
C TYR A 161 20.48 12.50 -23.40
N LEU A 162 21.51 12.58 -24.24
CA LEU A 162 22.33 11.43 -24.65
C LEU A 162 23.63 11.22 -23.85
N ASN A 163 23.88 12.01 -22.79
CA ASN A 163 25.06 11.80 -21.93
C ASN A 163 24.70 11.35 -20.50
N PRO A 164 24.65 10.02 -20.24
CA PRO A 164 24.90 9.53 -18.90
C PRO A 164 25.90 8.38 -18.85
N ASN A 165 26.95 8.59 -18.06
CA ASN A 165 27.97 7.63 -17.70
C ASN A 165 27.34 6.38 -17.02
N LYS A 166 27.74 5.21 -17.51
CA LYS A 166 27.16 3.87 -17.25
C LYS A 166 27.40 3.39 -15.81
N LYS A 167 26.31 3.19 -15.05
CA LYS A 167 26.07 1.99 -14.22
C LYS A 167 24.63 2.03 -13.70
N ASN A 168 23.84 1.00 -14.03
CA ASN A 168 22.50 0.62 -13.50
C ASN A 168 21.40 0.35 -14.54
N HIS A 169 21.75 0.12 -15.81
CA HIS A 169 20.78 -0.16 -16.89
C HIS A 169 19.90 -1.42 -16.66
N TRP A 170 20.40 -2.45 -15.94
CA TRP A 170 19.61 -3.65 -15.67
C TRP A 170 18.57 -3.44 -14.56
N MET A 171 18.84 -2.56 -13.58
CA MET A 171 17.87 -2.23 -12.52
C MET A 171 16.76 -1.31 -13.03
N VAL A 172 17.09 -0.42 -13.98
CA VAL A 172 16.08 0.35 -14.73
C VAL A 172 15.16 -0.60 -15.49
N LYS A 173 15.70 -1.60 -16.19
CA LYS A 173 14.88 -2.62 -16.88
C LYS A 173 13.97 -3.41 -15.93
N ILE A 174 14.44 -3.82 -14.75
CA ILE A 174 13.59 -4.50 -13.75
C ILE A 174 12.50 -3.55 -13.22
N SER A 175 12.85 -2.28 -12.98
CA SER A 175 11.88 -1.26 -12.57
C SER A 175 10.81 -1.04 -13.64
N TRP A 176 11.18 -1.04 -14.92
CA TRP A 176 10.23 -0.99 -16.04
C TRP A 176 9.34 -2.23 -16.09
N VAL A 177 9.90 -3.43 -15.90
CA VAL A 177 9.09 -4.66 -15.88
C VAL A 177 8.08 -4.64 -14.72
N LEU A 178 8.50 -4.22 -13.52
CA LEU A 178 7.59 -4.12 -12.37
C LEU A 178 6.55 -3.00 -12.54
N ALA A 179 6.92 -1.87 -13.14
CA ALA A 179 5.98 -0.80 -13.49
C ALA A 179 4.97 -1.25 -14.54
N CYS A 180 5.42 -1.98 -15.57
CA CYS A 180 4.54 -2.57 -16.58
C CYS A 180 3.61 -3.61 -15.96
N VAL A 181 4.09 -4.48 -15.07
CA VAL A 181 3.24 -5.45 -14.35
C VAL A 181 2.20 -4.72 -13.49
N PHE A 182 2.61 -3.68 -12.76
CA PHE A 182 1.70 -2.88 -11.93
C PHE A 182 0.67 -2.13 -12.76
N TYR A 183 1.08 -1.54 -13.89
CA TYR A 183 0.20 -0.87 -14.84
C TYR A 183 -0.80 -1.84 -15.49
N ILE A 184 -0.33 -3.04 -15.89
CA ILE A 184 -1.20 -4.11 -16.40
C ILE A 184 -2.21 -4.53 -15.33
N LEU A 185 -1.80 -4.66 -14.07
CA LEU A 185 -2.73 -4.99 -12.98
C LEU A 185 -3.78 -3.89 -12.76
N ILE A 186 -3.41 -2.61 -12.89
CA ILE A 186 -4.35 -1.49 -12.83
C ILE A 186 -5.32 -1.53 -14.02
N ILE A 187 -4.83 -1.78 -15.24
CA ILE A 187 -5.69 -1.92 -16.41
C ILE A 187 -6.64 -3.09 -16.24
N LEU A 188 -6.16 -4.26 -15.81
CA LEU A 188 -6.99 -5.43 -15.56
C LEU A 188 -8.05 -5.14 -14.51
N LEU A 189 -7.68 -4.45 -13.43
CA LEU A 189 -8.63 -4.01 -12.41
C LEU A 189 -9.69 -3.07 -12.99
N ASN A 190 -9.29 -2.08 -13.79
CA ASN A 190 -10.22 -1.17 -14.45
C ASN A 190 -11.13 -1.87 -15.47
N VAL A 191 -10.62 -2.85 -16.22
CA VAL A 191 -11.43 -3.67 -17.14
C VAL A 191 -12.45 -4.51 -16.37
N VAL A 192 -12.06 -5.09 -15.23
CA VAL A 192 -12.98 -5.84 -14.37
C VAL A 192 -14.06 -4.91 -13.80
N LEU A 193 -13.68 -3.73 -13.32
CA LEU A 193 -14.61 -2.74 -12.77
C LEU A 193 -15.57 -2.23 -13.85
N ASN A 194 -15.08 -1.86 -15.04
CA ASN A 194 -15.90 -1.41 -16.16
C ASN A 194 -16.79 -2.53 -16.74
N GLY A 195 -16.29 -3.77 -16.72
CA GLY A 195 -17.08 -4.94 -17.09
C GLY A 195 -18.23 -5.19 -16.11
N ALA A 196 -18.01 -4.92 -14.82
CA ALA A 196 -19.05 -5.00 -13.80
C ALA A 196 -20.09 -3.89 -13.99
N THR A 197 -19.69 -2.64 -14.20
CA THR A 197 -20.63 -1.52 -14.43
C THR A 197 -21.49 -1.73 -15.68
N ASN A 198 -20.91 -2.16 -16.80
CA ASN A 198 -21.67 -2.42 -18.03
C ASN A 198 -22.66 -3.60 -17.88
N ARG A 199 -22.34 -4.60 -17.05
CA ARG A 199 -23.29 -5.67 -16.72
C ARG A 199 -24.44 -5.14 -15.86
N LEU A 200 -24.17 -4.23 -14.92
CA LEU A 200 -25.20 -3.61 -14.09
C LEU A 200 -26.16 -2.76 -14.93
N GLU A 201 -25.64 -1.97 -15.86
CA GLU A 201 -26.47 -1.18 -16.77
C GLU A 201 -27.36 -2.07 -17.66
N ASN A 202 -26.83 -3.17 -18.19
CA ASN A 202 -27.60 -4.14 -18.97
C ASN A 202 -28.66 -4.89 -18.14
N LEU A 203 -28.41 -5.14 -16.86
CA LEU A 203 -29.39 -5.75 -15.97
C LEU A 203 -30.50 -4.77 -15.59
N SER A 204 -30.15 -3.49 -15.41
CA SER A 204 -31.11 -2.40 -15.20
C SER A 204 -32.00 -2.15 -16.41
N ASN A 205 -31.45 -2.30 -17.63
CA ASN A 205 -32.19 -2.06 -18.88
C ASN A 205 -32.96 -3.28 -19.40
N LYS A 206 -32.88 -4.45 -18.74
CA LYS A 206 -33.76 -5.57 -19.10
C LYS A 206 -35.21 -5.20 -18.78
N PRO A 207 -36.15 -5.37 -19.74
CA PRO A 207 -37.56 -5.07 -19.49
C PRO A 207 -38.03 -5.92 -18.31
N SER A 208 -38.57 -5.26 -17.29
CA SER A 208 -39.10 -5.96 -16.11
C SER A 208 -40.13 -6.98 -16.58
N TYR A 209 -39.88 -8.25 -16.30
CA TYR A 209 -40.78 -9.38 -16.60
C TYR A 209 -42.19 -9.20 -16.02
N THR A 210 -42.38 -8.25 -15.10
CA THR A 210 -43.68 -7.86 -14.55
C THR A 210 -44.62 -7.27 -15.61
N SER A 211 -44.10 -6.56 -16.63
CA SER A 211 -44.91 -6.02 -17.72
C SER A 211 -45.43 -7.13 -18.64
N SER A 212 -44.54 -7.99 -19.13
CA SER A 212 -44.90 -9.12 -20.01
C SER A 212 -45.81 -10.16 -19.35
N PHE A 213 -45.75 -10.33 -18.02
CA PHE A 213 -46.65 -11.23 -17.30
C PHE A 213 -48.03 -10.60 -17.05
N ALA A 214 -48.09 -9.29 -16.77
CA ALA A 214 -49.36 -8.56 -16.66
C ALA A 214 -50.11 -8.58 -18.00
N ASP A 215 -49.43 -8.30 -19.11
CA ASP A 215 -50.01 -8.34 -20.46
C ASP A 215 -50.53 -9.75 -20.81
N LYS A 216 -49.79 -10.81 -20.44
CA LYS A 216 -50.24 -12.21 -20.63
C LYS A 216 -51.45 -12.58 -19.78
N ILE A 217 -51.57 -12.04 -18.56
CA ILE A 217 -52.75 -12.27 -17.72
C ILE A 217 -53.97 -11.53 -18.30
N GLU A 218 -53.77 -10.35 -18.86
CA GLU A 218 -54.83 -9.56 -19.48
C GLU A 218 -55.35 -10.25 -20.76
N ASP A 219 -54.46 -10.76 -21.62
CA ASP A 219 -54.82 -11.57 -22.79
C ASP A 219 -55.62 -12.84 -22.43
N LEU A 220 -55.27 -13.51 -21.33
CA LEU A 220 -56.01 -14.69 -20.85
C LEU A 220 -57.40 -14.34 -20.30
N ARG A 221 -57.61 -13.11 -19.82
CA ARG A 221 -58.89 -12.65 -19.27
C ARG A 221 -59.91 -12.31 -20.36
N TYR A 222 -59.45 -11.94 -21.57
CA TYR A 222 -60.31 -11.58 -22.70
C TYR A 222 -60.53 -12.70 -23.73
N SER A 223 -59.96 -13.89 -23.54
CA SER A 223 -60.20 -15.02 -24.45
C SER A 223 -61.64 -15.54 -24.31
N PRO A 224 -62.50 -15.43 -25.34
CA PRO A 224 -63.90 -15.82 -25.26
C PRO A 224 -63.99 -17.34 -25.11
N LYS A 225 -64.63 -17.80 -24.01
CA LYS A 225 -64.96 -19.21 -23.80
C LYS A 225 -65.86 -19.68 -24.95
N LYS A 226 -65.32 -20.55 -25.80
CA LYS A 226 -66.10 -21.36 -26.75
C LYS A 226 -66.74 -22.55 -26.04
#